data_AF-A0A3N5TPU6-F1
#
_entry.id   AF-A0A3N5TPU6-F1
#
_cell.length_a   1.000
_cell.length_b   1.000
_cell.length_c   1.000
_cell.angle_alpha   90.00
_cell.angle_beta   90.00
_cell.angle_gamma   90.00
#
_symmetry.space_group_name_H-M   'P 1'
#
loop_
_entity.id
_entity.type
_entity.pdbx_description
1 polymer ?
#
loop_
_entity_poly.entity_id
_entity_poly.type
_entity_poly.pdbx_seq_one_letter_code
_entity_poly.pdbx_strand_id
1 'polypeptide(L)'
;DPALYKTLRGDGFEEATAFARMLHGLFPGNVCVQAVRMNENEEQLERFYREWKKEMDTVIVQKYDSFAGFLPDRKVTDLSPLTRFPCWHNKREMTVLIDGSVPLCREDLAKEHLLGNVFSDPIEKIWKNGEATYLSHIAGEYTRLCQGCDEYYTFNF
;
A
#
# COMPACT_ATOMS: atom_id res chain seq x y z
N ASP A 1 21.48 1.23 -5.07
CA ASP A 1 22.09 1.29 -6.41
C ASP A 1 21.53 2.50 -7.14
N PRO A 2 22.34 3.54 -7.41
CA PRO A 2 21.89 4.75 -8.10
C PRO A 2 21.34 4.48 -9.51
N ALA A 3 21.89 3.52 -10.24
CA ALA A 3 21.46 3.24 -11.62
C ALA A 3 20.05 2.64 -11.64
N LEU A 4 19.82 1.61 -10.82
CA LEU A 4 18.49 1.02 -10.64
C LEU A 4 17.48 2.04 -10.09
N TYR A 5 17.88 2.86 -9.11
CA TYR A 5 17.01 3.92 -8.59
C TYR A 5 16.58 4.86 -9.72
N LYS A 6 17.53 5.27 -10.57
CA LYS A 6 17.23 6.15 -11.70
C LYS A 6 16.21 5.55 -12.67
N THR A 7 16.32 4.26 -12.97
CA THR A 7 15.35 3.57 -13.83
C THR A 7 13.95 3.51 -13.20
N LEU A 8 13.84 3.36 -11.88
CA LEU A 8 12.55 3.16 -11.20
C LEU A 8 11.88 4.45 -10.72
N ARG A 9 12.68 5.45 -10.31
CA ARG A 9 12.23 6.65 -9.61
C ARG A 9 12.66 7.96 -10.27
N GLY A 10 13.55 7.91 -11.27
CA GLY A 10 14.18 9.08 -11.86
C GLY A 10 15.38 9.59 -11.07
N ASP A 11 15.77 10.84 -11.31
CA ASP A 11 16.91 11.45 -10.59
C ASP A 11 16.60 11.66 -9.09
N GLY A 12 17.62 11.93 -8.27
CA GLY A 12 17.46 12.25 -6.84
C GLY A 12 17.79 11.13 -5.86
N PHE A 13 18.58 10.13 -6.26
CA PHE A 13 19.03 9.05 -5.36
C PHE A 13 19.79 9.59 -4.14
N GLU A 14 20.75 10.49 -4.36
CA GLU A 14 21.57 11.10 -3.32
C GLU A 14 20.73 11.95 -2.36
N GLU A 15 19.79 12.73 -2.91
CA GLU A 15 18.87 13.56 -2.14
C GLU A 15 17.99 12.71 -1.23
N ALA A 16 17.32 11.68 -1.78
CA ALA A 16 16.46 10.79 -1.00
C ALA A 16 17.23 10.06 0.11
N THR A 17 18.46 9.61 -0.18
CA THR A 17 19.30 8.91 0.80
C THR A 17 19.79 9.86 1.90
N ALA A 18 20.22 11.08 1.54
CA ALA A 18 20.65 12.08 2.50
C ALA A 18 19.49 12.53 3.39
N PHE A 19 18.30 12.72 2.82
CA PHE A 19 17.09 13.06 3.54
C PHE A 19 16.70 11.99 4.56
N ALA A 20 16.72 10.72 4.15
CA ALA A 20 16.42 9.61 5.05
C ALA A 20 17.40 9.53 6.25
N ARG A 21 18.70 9.73 6.01
CA ARG A 21 19.72 9.76 7.07
C ARG A 21 19.56 10.96 8.00
N MET A 22 19.28 12.13 7.45
CA MET A 22 19.00 13.33 8.24
C MET A 22 17.78 13.11 9.14
N LEU A 23 16.66 12.61 8.60
CA LEU A 23 15.48 12.30 9.40
C LEU A 23 15.78 11.27 10.49
N HIS A 24 16.52 10.21 10.17
CA HIS A 24 16.90 9.21 11.16
C HIS A 24 17.76 9.78 12.30
N GLY A 25 18.68 10.71 12.00
CA GLY A 25 19.45 11.42 13.01
C GLY A 25 18.58 12.31 13.92
N LEU A 26 17.51 12.92 13.37
CA LEU A 26 16.59 13.77 14.13
C LEU A 26 15.55 12.97 14.92
N PHE A 27 15.12 11.82 14.41
CA PHE A 27 14.01 11.00 14.94
C PHE A 27 14.40 9.52 15.02
N PRO A 28 15.40 9.16 15.83
CA PRO A 28 15.87 7.78 15.94
C PRO A 28 14.71 6.86 16.38
N GLY A 29 14.65 5.66 15.78
CA GLY A 29 13.59 4.67 16.02
C GLY A 29 12.21 4.99 15.40
N ASN A 30 12.01 6.20 14.86
CA ASN A 30 10.73 6.63 14.29
C ASN A 30 10.79 6.85 12.77
N VAL A 31 11.91 6.49 12.15
CA VAL A 31 12.13 6.61 10.70
C VAL A 31 12.44 5.23 10.15
N CYS A 32 11.80 4.92 9.04
CA CYS A 32 12.08 3.74 8.26
C CYS A 32 12.35 4.11 6.80
N VAL A 33 13.10 3.25 6.14
CA VAL A 33 13.20 3.26 4.68
C VAL A 33 12.40 2.10 4.12
N GLN A 34 11.79 2.32 2.96
CA GLN A 34 10.95 1.34 2.30
C GLN A 34 11.37 1.16 0.85
N ALA A 35 11.46 -0.09 0.41
CA ALA A 35 11.52 -0.47 -0.99
C ALA A 35 10.30 -1.33 -1.34
N VAL A 36 9.81 -1.19 -2.57
CA VAL A 36 8.75 -2.06 -3.12
C VAL A 36 9.41 -3.20 -3.87
N ARG A 37 9.08 -4.44 -3.54
CA ARG A 37 9.62 -5.66 -4.18
C ARG A 37 8.94 -5.90 -5.52
N MET A 38 9.70 -5.87 -6.60
CA MET A 38 9.23 -6.03 -7.99
C MET A 38 10.21 -6.91 -8.78
N ASN A 39 9.78 -7.44 -9.92
CA ASN A 39 10.63 -8.24 -10.81
C ASN A 39 11.93 -7.50 -11.21
N GLU A 40 11.87 -6.19 -11.38
CA GLU A 40 12.98 -5.36 -11.84
C GLU A 40 14.06 -5.12 -10.78
N ASN A 41 13.76 -5.35 -9.49
CA ASN A 41 14.69 -5.06 -8.40
C ASN A 41 14.94 -6.22 -7.44
N GLU A 42 14.45 -7.42 -7.77
CA GLU A 42 14.53 -8.60 -6.90
C GLU A 42 15.98 -8.91 -6.48
N GLU A 43 16.91 -8.90 -7.43
CA GLU A 43 18.33 -9.21 -7.16
C GLU A 43 19.01 -8.16 -6.26
N GLN A 44 18.55 -6.91 -6.30
CA GLN A 44 19.14 -5.79 -5.55
C GLN A 44 18.46 -5.57 -4.20
N LEU A 45 17.34 -6.24 -3.94
CA LEU A 45 16.53 -6.05 -2.74
C LEU A 45 17.26 -6.50 -1.47
N GLU A 46 18.01 -7.60 -1.52
CA GLU A 46 18.84 -8.06 -0.40
C GLU A 46 19.91 -7.02 -0.06
N ARG A 47 20.56 -6.45 -1.09
CA ARG A 47 21.57 -5.41 -0.90
C ARG A 47 20.95 -4.18 -0.25
N PHE A 48 19.80 -3.71 -0.75
CA PHE A 48 19.06 -2.60 -0.14
C PHE A 48 18.80 -2.87 1.35
N TYR A 49 18.25 -4.04 1.67
CA TYR A 49 17.94 -4.39 3.05
C TYR A 49 19.19 -4.38 3.94
N ARG A 50 20.27 -5.06 3.53
CA ARG A 50 21.50 -5.17 4.32
C ARG A 50 22.24 -3.85 4.49
N GLU A 51 22.22 -2.97 3.49
CA GLU A 51 22.87 -1.65 3.59
C GLU A 51 22.13 -0.78 4.61
N TRP A 52 20.81 -0.66 4.50
CA TRP A 52 20.03 0.17 5.41
C TRP A 52 19.89 -0.41 6.82
N LYS A 53 19.86 -1.74 6.98
CA LYS A 53 19.75 -2.38 8.30
C LYS A 53 20.98 -2.13 9.19
N LYS A 54 22.12 -1.71 8.62
CA LYS A 54 23.30 -1.28 9.38
C LYS A 54 23.10 0.08 10.04
N GLU A 55 22.25 0.92 9.45
CA GLU A 55 22.03 2.30 9.87
C GLU A 55 20.68 2.45 10.61
N MET A 56 19.66 1.67 10.26
CA MET A 56 18.29 1.83 10.74
C MET A 56 17.70 0.53 11.25
N ASP A 57 16.92 0.62 12.33
CA ASP A 57 16.23 -0.52 12.92
C ASP A 57 15.10 -1.04 12.04
N THR A 58 14.36 -0.15 11.38
CA THR A 58 13.20 -0.51 10.58
C THR A 58 13.47 -0.30 9.10
N VAL A 59 13.53 -1.41 8.36
CA VAL A 59 13.63 -1.43 6.90
C VAL A 59 12.47 -2.25 6.37
N ILE A 60 11.64 -1.63 5.53
CA ILE A 60 10.41 -2.24 5.02
C ILE A 60 10.65 -2.71 3.59
N VAL A 61 10.33 -3.97 3.34
CA VAL A 61 10.18 -4.54 2.00
C VAL A 61 8.69 -4.70 1.75
N GLN A 62 8.13 -3.75 1.00
CA GLN A 62 6.71 -3.70 0.72
C GLN A 62 6.37 -4.58 -0.49
N LYS A 63 5.25 -5.30 -0.41
CA LYS A 63 4.68 -6.02 -1.55
C LYS A 63 4.31 -5.02 -2.67
N TYR A 64 4.52 -5.41 -3.94
CA TYR A 64 3.99 -4.65 -5.07
C TYR A 64 2.47 -4.77 -5.15
N ASP A 65 1.82 -3.62 -5.20
CA ASP A 65 0.38 -3.45 -5.32
C ASP A 65 0.05 -3.01 -6.75
N SER A 66 -0.76 -3.81 -7.46
CA SER A 66 -1.21 -3.49 -8.82
C SER A 66 -2.51 -2.68 -8.85
N PHE A 67 -3.04 -2.28 -7.68
CA PHE A 67 -4.29 -1.54 -7.51
C PHE A 67 -5.46 -2.23 -8.21
N ALA A 68 -5.74 -3.46 -7.78
CA ALA A 68 -6.75 -4.34 -8.38
C ALA A 68 -6.64 -4.48 -9.93
N GLY A 69 -5.41 -4.45 -10.46
CA GLY A 69 -5.13 -4.59 -11.90
C GLY A 69 -5.15 -3.28 -12.69
N PHE A 70 -5.23 -2.13 -12.04
CA PHE A 70 -5.06 -0.82 -12.68
C PHE A 70 -3.64 -0.64 -13.22
N LEU A 71 -2.62 -1.10 -12.48
CA LEU A 71 -1.23 -1.14 -12.92
C LEU A 71 -0.87 -2.51 -13.50
N PRO A 72 0.11 -2.59 -14.41
CA PRO A 72 0.66 -3.86 -14.88
C PRO A 72 1.20 -4.69 -13.71
N ASP A 73 1.02 -6.00 -13.77
CA ASP A 73 1.58 -6.89 -12.75
C ASP A 73 3.12 -6.91 -12.84
N ARG A 74 3.76 -6.60 -11.72
CA ARG A 74 5.22 -6.63 -11.53
C ARG A 74 5.63 -7.45 -10.31
N LYS A 75 4.69 -8.23 -9.75
CA LYS A 75 4.95 -9.08 -8.59
C LYS A 75 5.92 -10.21 -8.96
N VAL A 76 6.78 -10.54 -8.02
CA VAL A 76 7.74 -11.64 -8.12
C VAL A 76 7.08 -12.98 -7.83
N THR A 77 6.14 -13.00 -6.89
CA THR A 77 5.47 -14.21 -6.45
C THR A 77 4.10 -13.88 -5.86
N ASP A 78 3.16 -14.82 -5.97
CA ASP A 78 1.86 -14.72 -5.34
C ASP A 78 1.95 -15.19 -3.89
N LEU A 79 1.70 -14.26 -2.96
CA LEU A 79 1.71 -14.51 -1.52
C LEU A 79 0.29 -14.64 -0.96
N SER A 80 -0.72 -14.75 -1.82
CA SER A 80 -2.10 -14.78 -1.38
C SER A 80 -2.44 -16.07 -0.62
N PRO A 81 -3.25 -15.96 0.45
CA PRO A 81 -3.79 -17.11 1.15
C PRO A 81 -4.52 -18.06 0.20
N LEU A 82 -4.35 -19.36 0.42
CA LEU A 82 -5.07 -20.41 -0.32
C LEU A 82 -6.59 -20.25 -0.27
N THR A 83 -7.11 -19.73 0.84
CA THR A 83 -8.53 -19.44 1.02
C THR A 83 -8.69 -17.95 1.31
N ARG A 84 -9.43 -17.28 0.44
CA ARG A 84 -9.77 -15.86 0.61
C ARG A 84 -10.69 -15.69 1.81
N PHE A 85 -10.40 -14.68 2.62
CA PHE A 85 -11.19 -14.26 3.77
C PHE A 85 -11.60 -12.78 3.64
N PRO A 86 -12.48 -12.26 4.52
CA PRO A 86 -12.93 -10.87 4.43
C PRO A 86 -11.78 -9.87 4.55
N CYS A 87 -11.79 -8.88 3.66
CA CYS A 87 -10.68 -7.95 3.44
C CYS A 87 -10.33 -7.19 4.73
N TRP A 88 -9.05 -7.17 5.11
CA TRP A 88 -8.59 -6.42 6.27
C TRP A 88 -8.72 -4.91 6.09
N HIS A 89 -8.51 -4.39 4.87
CA HIS A 89 -8.68 -2.96 4.58
C HIS A 89 -10.15 -2.54 4.74
N ASN A 90 -11.09 -3.25 4.13
CA ASN A 90 -12.54 -2.95 4.28
C ASN A 90 -13.01 -3.05 5.74
N LYS A 91 -12.34 -3.87 6.56
CA LYS A 91 -12.69 -4.04 7.98
C LYS A 91 -12.23 -2.86 8.85
N ARG A 92 -11.13 -2.20 8.49
CA ARG A 92 -10.33 -1.40 9.44
C ARG A 92 -9.88 -0.04 8.94
N GLU A 93 -9.93 0.20 7.64
CA GLU A 93 -9.31 1.37 7.03
C GLU A 93 -10.35 2.25 6.34
N MET A 94 -10.07 3.55 6.32
CA MET A 94 -10.83 4.55 5.58
C MET A 94 -9.84 5.41 4.81
N THR A 95 -9.91 5.35 3.48
CA THR A 95 -9.07 6.18 2.61
C THR A 95 -9.76 7.52 2.37
N VAL A 96 -9.10 8.63 2.72
CA VAL A 96 -9.61 9.98 2.45
C VAL A 96 -8.74 10.63 1.40
N LEU A 97 -9.34 11.05 0.28
CA LEU A 97 -8.64 11.77 -0.78
C LEU A 97 -8.54 13.26 -0.45
N ILE A 98 -7.64 13.96 -1.15
CA ILE A 98 -7.39 15.40 -0.94
C ILE A 98 -8.63 16.29 -1.13
N ASP A 99 -9.61 15.82 -1.90
CA ASP A 99 -10.89 16.51 -2.15
C ASP A 99 -11.98 16.12 -1.12
N GLY A 100 -11.61 15.38 -0.09
CA GLY A 100 -12.48 14.87 0.96
C GLY A 100 -13.27 13.62 0.59
N SER A 101 -13.24 13.19 -0.67
CA SER A 101 -13.95 11.98 -1.11
C SER A 101 -13.38 10.74 -0.43
N VAL A 102 -14.26 9.83 -0.03
CA VAL A 102 -13.91 8.57 0.60
C VAL A 102 -14.32 7.43 -0.32
N PRO A 103 -13.40 6.83 -1.10
CA PRO A 103 -13.67 5.59 -1.82
C PRO A 103 -13.84 4.39 -0.87
N LEU A 104 -14.32 3.27 -1.39
CA LEU A 104 -14.47 2.01 -0.65
C LEU A 104 -13.16 1.56 0.01
N CYS A 105 -12.05 1.68 -0.72
CA CYS A 105 -10.70 1.45 -0.22
C CYS A 105 -9.68 2.16 -1.13
N ARG A 106 -8.40 2.07 -0.78
CA ARG A 106 -7.28 2.64 -1.58
C ARG A 106 -7.17 2.08 -3.01
N GLU A 107 -7.75 0.91 -3.27
CA GLU A 107 -7.73 0.24 -4.57
C GLU A 107 -8.69 0.87 -5.58
N ASP A 108 -9.71 1.59 -5.11
CA ASP A 108 -10.75 2.19 -5.96
C ASP A 108 -10.28 3.53 -6.56
N LEU A 109 -9.20 3.48 -7.35
CA LEU A 109 -8.55 4.64 -7.94
C LEU A 109 -9.48 5.43 -8.89
N ALA A 110 -10.40 4.72 -9.55
CA ALA A 110 -11.40 5.30 -10.45
C ALA A 110 -12.59 5.94 -9.70
N LYS A 111 -12.63 5.82 -8.37
CA LYS A 111 -13.73 6.33 -7.51
C LYS A 111 -15.09 5.76 -7.91
N GLU A 112 -15.16 4.50 -8.32
CA GLU A 112 -16.41 3.85 -8.75
C GLU A 112 -17.32 3.50 -7.57
N HIS A 113 -16.76 3.41 -6.35
CA HIS A 113 -17.42 2.96 -5.13
C HIS A 113 -17.23 3.98 -3.99
N LEU A 114 -17.70 5.21 -4.17
CA LEU A 114 -17.63 6.23 -3.13
C LEU A 114 -18.56 5.93 -1.94
N LEU A 115 -18.01 6.03 -0.74
CA LEU A 115 -18.71 5.91 0.54
C LEU A 115 -19.23 7.27 1.06
N GLY A 116 -18.67 8.39 0.59
CA GLY A 116 -19.11 9.74 0.96
C GLY A 116 -18.00 10.77 0.84
N ASN A 117 -18.15 11.92 1.50
CA ASN A 117 -17.12 12.96 1.55
C ASN A 117 -17.00 13.55 2.97
N VAL A 118 -15.80 13.56 3.55
CA VAL A 118 -15.55 14.01 4.94
C VAL A 118 -15.81 15.49 5.17
N PHE A 119 -15.91 16.31 4.11
CA PHE A 119 -16.24 17.72 4.23
C PHE A 119 -17.75 17.96 4.33
N SER A 120 -18.58 17.01 3.91
CA SER A 120 -20.05 17.15 3.89
C SER A 120 -20.80 16.11 4.71
N ASP A 121 -20.22 14.95 4.98
CA ASP A 121 -20.86 13.84 5.69
C ASP A 121 -20.16 13.56 7.03
N PRO A 122 -20.92 13.17 8.09
CA PRO A 122 -20.34 12.63 9.31
C PRO A 122 -19.52 11.37 9.04
N ILE A 123 -18.36 11.23 9.69
CA ILE A 123 -17.44 10.09 9.51
C ILE A 123 -18.15 8.76 9.83
N GLU A 124 -19.02 8.72 10.85
CA GLU A 124 -19.76 7.51 11.22
C GLU A 124 -20.71 7.06 10.10
N LYS A 125 -21.31 8.01 9.37
CA LYS A 125 -22.17 7.72 8.22
C LYS A 125 -21.33 7.15 7.07
N ILE A 126 -20.18 7.75 6.77
CA ILE A 126 -19.27 7.28 5.72
C ILE A 126 -18.79 5.85 6.04
N TRP A 127 -18.38 5.59 7.28
CA TRP A 127 -17.96 4.25 7.72
C TRP A 127 -19.08 3.22 7.56
N LYS A 128 -20.30 3.57 7.99
CA LYS A 128 -21.47 2.70 7.84
C LYS A 128 -21.81 2.37 6.39
N ASN A 129 -21.54 3.28 5.45
CA ASN A 129 -21.77 3.01 4.03
C ASN A 129 -20.89 1.88 3.48
N GLY A 130 -19.74 1.59 4.10
CA GLY A 130 -18.89 0.44 3.75
C GLY A 130 -19.35 -0.91 4.33
N GLU A 131 -20.28 -0.90 5.29
CA GLU A 131 -20.71 -2.09 6.05
C GLU A 131 -21.28 -3.17 5.12
N ALA A 132 -22.15 -2.79 4.17
CA ALA A 132 -22.77 -3.73 3.25
C ALA A 132 -21.72 -4.50 2.43
N THR A 133 -20.69 -3.81 1.94
CA THR A 133 -19.60 -4.46 1.20
C THR A 133 -18.79 -5.40 2.08
N TYR A 134 -18.53 -5.04 3.34
CA TYR A 134 -17.84 -5.93 4.26
C TYR A 134 -18.66 -7.19 4.59
N LEU A 135 -19.99 -7.05 4.77
CA LEU A 135 -20.89 -8.19 4.99
C LEU A 135 -20.91 -9.12 3.77
N SER A 136 -20.90 -8.59 2.54
CA SER A 136 -20.75 -9.41 1.33
C SER A 136 -19.45 -10.22 1.33
N HIS A 137 -18.33 -9.64 1.78
CA HIS A 137 -17.08 -10.38 1.92
C HIS A 137 -17.18 -11.55 2.93
N ILE A 138 -17.95 -11.38 4.02
CA ILE A 138 -18.21 -12.48 4.98
C ILE A 138 -19.00 -13.61 4.31
N ALA A 139 -19.92 -13.28 3.41
CA ALA A 139 -20.67 -14.25 2.61
C ALA A 139 -19.85 -14.86 1.45
N GLY A 140 -18.60 -14.43 1.23
CA GLY A 140 -17.78 -14.85 0.10
C GLY A 140 -18.18 -14.19 -1.23
N GLU A 141 -18.97 -13.11 -1.17
CA GLU A 141 -19.41 -12.34 -2.32
C GLU A 141 -18.51 -11.10 -2.47
N TYR A 142 -17.83 -11.02 -3.62
CA TYR A 142 -16.86 -9.95 -3.88
C TYR A 142 -17.34 -9.07 -5.02
N THR A 143 -17.26 -7.75 -4.84
CA THR A 143 -17.45 -6.77 -5.91
C THR A 143 -16.40 -6.96 -7.00
N ARG A 144 -16.63 -6.41 -8.19
CA ARG A 144 -15.67 -6.48 -9.31
C ARG A 144 -14.27 -6.00 -8.90
N LEU A 145 -14.20 -4.88 -8.16
CA LEU A 145 -12.94 -4.35 -7.62
C LEU A 145 -12.25 -5.37 -6.71
N CYS A 146 -13.01 -6.00 -5.81
CA CYS A 146 -12.45 -6.92 -4.83
C CYS A 146 -12.04 -8.28 -5.42
N GLN A 147 -12.67 -8.74 -6.50
CA GLN A 147 -12.35 -10.02 -7.15
C GLN A 147 -10.90 -10.06 -7.68
N GLY A 148 -10.42 -8.95 -8.25
CA GLY A 148 -9.06 -8.84 -8.80
C GLY A 148 -8.01 -8.32 -7.79
N CYS A 149 -8.43 -7.99 -6.57
CA CYS A 149 -7.56 -7.40 -5.56
C CYS A 149 -6.87 -8.48 -4.71
N ASP A 150 -5.55 -8.35 -4.55
CA ASP A 150 -4.71 -9.20 -3.71
C ASP A 150 -4.07 -8.43 -2.53
N GLU A 151 -4.63 -7.28 -2.16
CA GLU A 151 -4.29 -6.55 -0.93
C GLU A 151 -5.16 -6.98 0.26
N TYR A 152 -6.23 -7.76 0.05
CA TYR A 152 -7.17 -8.13 1.12
C TYR A 152 -6.56 -8.80 2.37
N TYR A 153 -5.37 -9.38 2.23
CA TYR A 153 -4.60 -10.09 3.25
C TYR A 153 -3.28 -9.40 3.58
N THR A 154 -3.03 -8.18 3.09
CA THR A 154 -1.83 -7.43 3.48
C THR A 154 -2.17 -6.59 4.70
N PHE A 155 -1.19 -6.46 5.59
CA PHE A 155 -1.31 -5.64 6.77
C PHE A 155 -0.32 -4.49 6.65
N ASN A 156 -0.82 -3.29 6.39
CA ASN A 156 -0.02 -2.08 6.39
C ASN A 156 0.02 -1.56 7.84
N PHE A 157 1.22 -1.52 8.44
CA PHE A 157 1.45 -1.01 9.81
C PHE A 157 1.60 0.51 9.82
#